data_AF-A0A9P1L4U1-F1
#
_entry.id   AF-A0A9P1L4U1-F1
#
_cell.length_a   1.000
_cell.length_b   1.000
_cell.length_c   1.000
_cell.angle_alpha   90.00
_cell.angle_beta   90.00
_cell.angle_gamma   90.00
#
_symmetry.space_group_name_H-M   'P 1'
#
loop_
_entity.id
_entity.type
_entity.pdbx_description
1 polymer ?
#
loop_
_entity_poly.entity_id
_entity_poly.type
_entity_poly.pdbx_seq_one_letter_code
_entity_poly.pdbx_strand_id
1 'polypeptide(L)'
;MKKKYALIAVLLLSFIVINSSVACAQQSNLTVPPMLQDIKGKDELVNFFNEIKRIRSNISTININTVTAKDKAAEIKKQINFYLTEISELENSIVDFEKKYAQSQPDLMFSEQLKYLLNAYKMSLNRQLNLVDALINNEFDASKLFYSDYLIYIYYYLNLGDQMVSYINTFYNLQ
;
A
#
# COMPACT_ATOMS: atom_id res chain seq x y z
N MET A 1 20.97 11.67 -57.49
CA MET A 1 19.91 10.73 -57.05
C MET A 1 20.35 9.81 -55.92
N LYS A 2 21.46 9.07 -56.01
CA LYS A 2 21.94 8.12 -54.97
C LYS A 2 22.07 8.70 -53.54
N LYS A 3 22.54 9.94 -53.37
CA LYS A 3 22.68 10.58 -52.04
C LYS A 3 21.34 10.88 -51.36
N LYS A 4 20.26 11.15 -52.12
CA LYS A 4 18.92 11.39 -51.56
C LYS A 4 18.31 10.11 -51.02
N TYR A 5 18.51 8.98 -51.70
CA TYR A 5 18.06 7.66 -51.24
C TYR A 5 18.82 7.18 -49.99
N ALA A 6 20.12 7.48 -49.90
CA ALA A 6 20.89 7.19 -48.69
C ALA A 6 20.38 7.98 -47.47
N LEU A 7 20.05 9.27 -47.67
CA LEU A 7 19.51 10.11 -46.59
C LEU A 7 18.13 9.61 -46.11
N ILE A 8 17.27 9.19 -47.05
CA ILE A 8 15.95 8.62 -46.75
C ILE A 8 16.08 7.28 -45.99
N ALA A 9 17.03 6.43 -46.39
CA ALA A 9 17.29 5.17 -45.70
C ALA A 9 17.80 5.38 -44.27
N VAL A 10 18.68 6.36 -44.04
CA VAL A 10 19.17 6.72 -42.69
C VAL A 10 18.06 7.32 -41.82
N LEU A 11 17.16 8.13 -42.41
CA LEU A 11 15.97 8.66 -41.71
C LEU A 11 14.96 7.57 -41.34
N LEU A 12 14.75 6.57 -42.21
CA LEU A 12 13.88 5.43 -41.92
C LEU A 12 14.47 4.53 -40.82
N LEU A 13 15.77 4.25 -40.87
CA LEU A 13 16.45 3.44 -39.86
C LEU A 13 16.46 4.13 -38.48
N SER A 14 16.64 5.45 -38.44
CA SER A 14 16.55 6.20 -37.18
C SER A 14 15.13 6.24 -36.61
N PHE A 15 14.09 6.29 -37.45
CA PHE A 15 12.70 6.13 -36.99
C PHE A 15 12.43 4.76 -36.36
N ILE A 16 13.05 3.69 -36.86
CA ILE A 16 12.88 2.34 -36.30
C ILE A 16 13.59 2.22 -34.93
N VAL A 17 14.77 2.83 -34.77
CA VAL A 17 15.54 2.80 -33.50
C VAL A 17 14.94 3.72 -32.42
N ILE A 18 14.26 4.81 -32.81
CA ILE A 18 13.57 5.68 -31.85
C ILE A 18 12.23 5.07 -31.40
N ASN A 19 11.63 4.20 -32.22
CA ASN A 19 10.37 3.50 -31.88
C ASN A 19 10.57 2.09 -31.30
N SER A 20 11.80 1.59 -31.13
CA SER A 20 12.02 0.27 -30.52
C SER A 20 11.68 0.20 -29.03
N SER A 21 11.24 1.28 -28.40
CA SER A 21 10.65 1.28 -27.06
C SER A 21 9.15 0.93 -27.03
N VAL A 22 8.51 0.63 -28.17
CA VAL A 22 7.09 0.22 -28.18
C VAL A 22 6.91 -1.29 -27.92
N ALA A 23 7.98 -2.05 -27.72
CA ALA A 23 7.92 -3.50 -27.51
C ALA A 23 7.43 -3.96 -26.11
N CYS A 24 7.05 -3.07 -25.19
CA CYS A 24 6.50 -3.45 -23.88
C CYS A 24 5.26 -2.63 -23.45
N ALA A 25 4.43 -2.19 -24.40
CA ALA A 25 3.13 -1.58 -24.07
C ALA A 25 1.98 -2.22 -24.87
N GLN A 26 2.09 -3.50 -25.19
CA GLN A 26 0.87 -4.28 -25.36
C GLN A 26 0.22 -4.28 -23.99
N GLN A 27 -0.85 -3.49 -23.84
CA GLN A 27 -1.69 -3.47 -22.66
C GLN A 27 -2.04 -4.94 -22.41
N SER A 28 -1.36 -5.53 -21.42
CA SER A 28 -1.62 -6.89 -21.01
C SER A 28 -3.12 -6.93 -20.80
N ASN A 29 -3.84 -7.75 -21.56
CA ASN A 29 -5.07 -8.31 -21.04
C ASN A 29 -4.64 -8.84 -19.67
N LEU A 30 -5.04 -8.17 -18.59
CA LEU A 30 -4.51 -8.41 -17.25
C LEU A 30 -4.97 -9.81 -16.85
N THR A 31 -4.23 -10.82 -17.31
CA THR A 31 -4.44 -12.19 -16.91
C THR A 31 -4.02 -12.22 -15.46
N VAL A 32 -4.99 -12.52 -14.59
CA VAL A 32 -4.73 -12.77 -13.17
C VAL A 32 -3.49 -13.65 -13.09
N PRO A 33 -2.45 -13.24 -12.34
CA PRO A 33 -1.24 -14.03 -12.19
C PRO A 33 -1.60 -15.50 -11.95
N PRO A 34 -0.94 -16.47 -12.60
CA PRO A 34 -1.30 -17.89 -12.45
C PRO A 34 -1.34 -18.37 -11.00
N MET A 35 -0.52 -17.76 -10.15
CA MET A 35 -0.46 -18.00 -8.70
C MET A 35 -1.71 -17.53 -7.92
N LEU A 36 -2.62 -16.78 -8.55
CA LEU A 36 -3.88 -16.28 -7.99
C LEU A 36 -5.10 -16.82 -8.73
N GLN A 37 -4.88 -17.83 -9.57
CA GLN A 37 -5.97 -18.61 -10.16
C GLN A 37 -6.51 -19.58 -9.09
N ASP A 38 -7.82 -19.86 -9.14
CA ASP A 38 -8.49 -20.86 -8.28
C ASP A 38 -8.45 -20.59 -6.76
N ILE A 39 -8.52 -19.32 -6.36
CA ILE A 39 -8.66 -18.91 -4.95
C ILE A 39 -9.96 -19.48 -4.37
N LYS A 40 -9.86 -20.36 -3.37
CA LYS A 40 -11.01 -21.09 -2.82
C LYS A 40 -11.80 -20.25 -1.82
N GLY A 41 -11.11 -19.42 -1.05
CA GLY A 41 -11.66 -18.53 -0.03
C GLY A 41 -11.81 -17.09 -0.53
N LYS A 42 -12.09 -16.89 -1.82
CA LYS A 42 -12.11 -15.57 -2.48
C LYS A 42 -12.96 -14.55 -1.71
N ASP A 43 -14.18 -14.90 -1.32
CA ASP A 43 -15.10 -13.98 -0.66
C ASP A 43 -14.59 -13.53 0.72
N GLU A 44 -13.98 -14.45 1.49
CA GLU A 44 -13.36 -14.13 2.79
C GLU A 44 -12.16 -13.19 2.61
N LEU A 45 -11.29 -13.47 1.64
CA LEU A 45 -10.12 -12.62 1.33
C LEU A 45 -10.52 -11.23 0.80
N VAL A 46 -11.56 -11.15 -0.04
CA VAL A 46 -12.11 -9.88 -0.52
C VAL A 46 -12.72 -9.08 0.63
N ASN A 47 -13.41 -9.74 1.57
CA ASN A 47 -13.93 -9.08 2.76
C ASN A 47 -12.80 -8.55 3.65
N PHE A 48 -11.75 -9.33 3.92
CA PHE A 48 -10.58 -8.83 4.64
C PHE A 48 -9.94 -7.64 3.93
N PHE A 49 -9.79 -7.69 2.60
CA PHE A 49 -9.25 -6.58 1.83
C PHE A 49 -10.13 -5.32 1.90
N ASN A 50 -11.45 -5.47 1.92
CA ASN A 50 -12.38 -4.35 2.11
C ASN A 50 -12.26 -3.73 3.51
N GLU A 51 -12.15 -4.55 4.55
CA GLU A 51 -11.88 -4.07 5.91
C GLU A 51 -10.55 -3.34 6.03
N ILE A 52 -9.49 -3.85 5.38
CA ILE A 52 -8.19 -3.17 5.31
C ILE A 52 -8.32 -1.79 4.66
N LYS A 53 -9.07 -1.66 3.56
CA LYS A 53 -9.33 -0.36 2.92
C LYS A 53 -10.13 0.58 3.82
N ARG A 54 -11.11 0.06 4.58
CA ARG A 54 -11.85 0.84 5.59
C ARG A 54 -10.92 1.39 6.66
N ILE A 55 -10.07 0.53 7.25
CA ILE A 55 -9.07 0.93 8.25
C ILE A 55 -8.16 2.01 7.65
N ARG A 56 -7.62 1.81 6.45
CA ARG A 56 -6.78 2.80 5.76
C ARG A 56 -7.44 4.17 5.58
N SER A 57 -8.72 4.19 5.19
CA SER A 57 -9.50 5.42 5.07
C SER A 57 -9.62 6.11 6.44
N ASN A 58 -9.91 5.34 7.48
CA ASN A 58 -10.08 5.85 8.84
C ASN A 58 -8.78 6.38 9.46
N ILE A 59 -7.61 5.78 9.15
CA ILE A 59 -6.30 6.29 9.59
C ILE A 59 -6.07 7.72 9.11
N SER A 60 -6.58 8.10 7.92
CA SER A 60 -6.44 9.47 7.39
C SER A 60 -7.22 10.53 8.19
N THR A 61 -8.11 10.11 9.08
CA THR A 61 -8.91 11.02 9.93
C THR A 61 -8.19 11.45 11.20
N ILE A 62 -7.04 10.83 11.53
CA ILE A 62 -6.28 11.14 12.74
C ILE A 62 -5.56 12.47 12.53
N ASN A 63 -6.04 13.51 13.21
CA ASN A 63 -5.48 14.85 13.10
C ASN A 63 -4.44 15.09 14.21
N ILE A 64 -3.16 15.10 13.81
CA ILE A 64 -2.04 15.45 14.69
C ILE A 64 -1.46 16.78 14.23
N ASN A 65 -1.60 17.82 15.03
CA ASN A 65 -1.00 19.13 14.78
C ASN A 65 -0.37 19.68 16.06
N THR A 66 0.64 20.54 15.92
CA THR A 66 1.44 21.07 17.03
C THR A 66 0.66 21.93 18.01
N VAL A 67 -0.46 22.51 17.59
CA VAL A 67 -1.28 23.41 18.41
C VAL A 67 -2.14 22.62 19.39
N THR A 68 -2.82 21.57 18.91
CA THR A 68 -3.81 20.83 19.71
C THR A 68 -3.32 19.47 20.19
N ALA A 69 -2.16 18.97 19.72
CA ALA A 69 -1.69 17.62 20.05
C ALA A 69 -1.52 17.39 21.56
N LYS A 70 -1.10 18.40 22.32
CA LYS A 70 -0.97 18.29 23.78
C LYS A 70 -2.33 18.16 24.47
N ASP A 71 -3.24 19.07 24.15
CA ASP A 71 -4.57 19.12 24.80
C ASP A 71 -5.43 17.91 24.41
N LYS A 72 -5.23 17.37 23.20
CA LYS A 72 -5.98 16.22 22.66
C LYS A 72 -5.19 14.91 22.69
N ALA A 73 -4.05 14.86 23.36
CA ALA A 73 -3.14 13.71 23.36
C ALA A 73 -3.86 12.39 23.69
N ALA A 74 -4.67 12.38 24.74
CA ALA A 74 -5.40 11.19 25.18
C ALA A 74 -6.43 10.72 24.15
N GLU A 75 -7.14 11.64 23.50
CA GLU A 75 -8.12 11.34 22.46
C GLU A 75 -7.44 10.76 21.21
N ILE A 76 -6.36 11.39 20.76
CA ILE A 76 -5.59 10.94 19.59
C ILE A 76 -5.01 9.54 19.86
N LYS A 77 -4.39 9.31 21.03
CA LYS A 77 -3.85 8.00 21.40
C LYS A 77 -4.94 6.93 21.48
N LYS A 78 -6.11 7.28 22.03
CA LYS A 78 -7.26 6.37 22.07
C LYS A 78 -7.71 5.98 20.66
N GLN A 79 -7.78 6.94 19.74
CA GLN A 79 -8.14 6.69 18.34
C GLN A 79 -7.11 5.81 17.64
N ILE A 80 -5.81 6.08 17.81
CA ILE A 80 -4.74 5.24 17.24
C ILE A 80 -4.80 3.81 17.78
N ASN A 81 -4.93 3.65 19.11
CA ASN A 81 -5.01 2.33 19.75
C ASN A 81 -6.24 1.54 19.30
N PHE A 82 -7.37 2.22 19.07
CA PHE A 82 -8.56 1.58 18.49
C PHE A 82 -8.25 0.94 17.13
N TYR A 83 -7.60 1.66 16.22
CA TYR A 83 -7.24 1.11 14.90
C TYR A 83 -6.15 0.02 14.99
N LEU A 84 -5.22 0.11 15.95
CA LEU A 84 -4.26 -0.97 16.21
C LEU A 84 -4.97 -2.25 16.67
N THR A 85 -6.02 -2.13 17.49
CA THR A 85 -6.86 -3.27 17.88
C THR A 85 -7.60 -3.86 16.69
N GLU A 86 -8.24 -3.04 15.85
CA GLU A 86 -8.91 -3.52 14.62
C GLU A 86 -7.94 -4.28 13.69
N ILE A 87 -6.70 -3.77 13.55
CA ILE A 87 -5.65 -4.46 12.79
C ILE A 87 -5.33 -5.82 13.39
N SER A 88 -5.13 -5.92 14.71
CA SER A 88 -4.79 -7.19 15.36
C SER A 88 -5.92 -8.23 15.31
N GLU A 89 -7.18 -7.80 15.39
CA GLU A 89 -8.33 -8.68 15.20
C GLU A 89 -8.38 -9.25 13.77
N LEU A 90 -8.07 -8.42 12.77
CA LEU A 90 -7.99 -8.85 11.38
C LEU A 90 -6.78 -9.75 11.11
N GLU A 91 -5.61 -9.46 11.70
CA GLU A 91 -4.43 -10.34 11.66
C GLU A 91 -4.79 -11.75 12.16
N ASN A 92 -5.52 -11.86 13.28
CA ASN A 92 -5.96 -13.16 13.82
C ASN A 92 -6.95 -13.87 12.88
N SER A 93 -7.90 -13.14 12.31
CA SER A 93 -8.86 -13.68 11.34
C SER A 93 -8.17 -14.24 10.10
N ILE A 94 -7.13 -13.56 9.61
CA ILE A 94 -6.31 -14.04 8.49
C ILE A 94 -5.51 -15.29 8.90
N VAL A 95 -4.97 -15.36 10.12
CA VAL A 95 -4.28 -16.56 10.61
C VAL A 95 -5.23 -17.77 10.66
N ASP A 96 -6.48 -17.58 11.07
CA ASP A 96 -7.46 -18.67 11.07
C ASP A 96 -7.88 -19.07 9.65
N PHE A 97 -7.97 -18.10 8.73
CA PHE A 97 -8.13 -18.37 7.31
C PHE A 97 -6.96 -19.20 6.74
N GLU A 98 -5.70 -18.83 7.04
CA GLU A 98 -4.50 -19.56 6.61
C GLU A 98 -4.52 -21.02 7.09
N LYS A 99 -4.99 -21.29 8.32
CA LYS A 99 -5.18 -22.66 8.83
C LYS A 99 -6.25 -23.42 8.05
N LYS A 100 -7.39 -22.78 7.78
CA LYS A 100 -8.51 -23.36 7.03
C LYS A 100 -8.13 -23.71 5.59
N TYR A 101 -7.32 -22.88 4.94
CA TYR A 101 -6.89 -23.03 3.55
C TYR A 101 -5.41 -23.42 3.40
N ALA A 102 -4.84 -24.10 4.40
CA ALA A 102 -3.40 -24.42 4.47
C ALA A 102 -2.84 -25.21 3.26
N GLN A 103 -3.71 -25.85 2.47
CA GLN A 103 -3.34 -26.63 1.28
C GLN A 103 -3.56 -25.87 -0.04
N SER A 104 -3.92 -24.59 0.02
CA SER A 104 -4.19 -23.76 -1.15
C SER A 104 -3.17 -22.64 -1.27
N GLN A 105 -2.15 -22.85 -2.10
CA GLN A 105 -1.10 -21.85 -2.33
C GLN A 105 -1.65 -20.49 -2.79
N PRO A 106 -2.65 -20.40 -3.69
CA PRO A 106 -3.24 -19.11 -4.07
C PRO A 106 -3.87 -18.35 -2.89
N ASP A 107 -4.59 -19.05 -2.01
CA ASP A 107 -5.22 -18.46 -0.82
C ASP A 107 -4.16 -17.95 0.17
N LEU A 108 -3.10 -18.74 0.40
CA LEU A 108 -1.98 -18.36 1.28
C LEU A 108 -1.18 -17.17 0.72
N MET A 109 -0.97 -17.12 -0.60
CA MET A 109 -0.28 -15.99 -1.22
C MET A 109 -1.09 -14.70 -1.11
N PHE A 110 -2.41 -14.76 -1.32
CA PHE A 110 -3.25 -13.58 -1.15
C PHE A 110 -3.32 -13.16 0.32
N SER A 111 -3.47 -14.10 1.27
CA SER A 111 -3.46 -13.77 2.71
C SER A 111 -2.16 -13.09 3.15
N GLU A 112 -1.02 -13.52 2.60
CA GLU A 112 0.28 -12.90 2.83
C GLU A 112 0.31 -11.44 2.36
N GLN A 113 -0.25 -11.14 1.18
CA GLN A 113 -0.37 -9.75 0.70
C GLN A 113 -1.23 -8.88 1.64
N LEU A 114 -2.31 -9.43 2.18
CA LEU A 114 -3.15 -8.72 3.15
C LEU A 114 -2.40 -8.45 4.46
N LYS A 115 -1.57 -9.39 4.92
CA LYS A 115 -0.72 -9.19 6.11
C LYS A 115 0.34 -8.11 5.89
N TYR A 116 0.92 -8.01 4.70
CA TYR A 116 1.84 -6.91 4.37
C TYR A 116 1.15 -5.54 4.43
N LEU A 117 -0.09 -5.44 3.93
CA LEU A 117 -0.90 -4.22 4.07
C LEU A 117 -1.15 -3.84 5.53
N LEU A 118 -1.60 -4.82 6.33
CA LEU A 118 -1.85 -4.60 7.76
C LEU A 118 -0.60 -4.15 8.49
N ASN A 119 0.55 -4.78 8.22
CA ASN A 119 1.80 -4.41 8.83
C ASN A 119 2.23 -2.98 8.45
N ALA A 120 2.06 -2.58 7.18
CA ALA A 120 2.35 -1.20 6.76
C ALA A 120 1.50 -0.20 7.57
N TYR A 121 0.20 -0.41 7.68
CA TYR A 121 -0.68 0.48 8.43
C TYR A 121 -0.42 0.47 9.93
N LYS A 122 -0.10 -0.69 10.51
CA LYS A 122 0.35 -0.83 11.90
C LYS A 122 1.61 -0.02 12.17
N MET A 123 2.59 -0.09 11.28
CA MET A 123 3.82 0.70 11.38
C MET A 123 3.53 2.20 11.29
N SER A 124 2.65 2.63 10.38
CA SER A 124 2.23 4.04 10.31
C SER A 124 1.61 4.52 11.62
N LEU A 125 0.67 3.74 12.20
CA LEU A 125 0.02 4.06 13.47
C LEU A 125 1.00 4.12 14.65
N ASN A 126 1.95 3.19 14.72
CA ASN A 126 3.00 3.24 15.75
C ASN A 126 3.88 4.50 15.62
N ARG A 127 4.19 4.93 14.39
CA ARG A 127 4.92 6.20 14.18
C ARG A 127 4.08 7.41 14.57
N GLN A 128 2.76 7.35 14.38
CA GLN A 128 1.85 8.39 14.87
C GLN A 128 1.83 8.46 16.40
N LEU A 129 1.84 7.33 17.12
CA LEU A 129 1.97 7.33 18.59
C LEU A 129 3.26 8.02 19.03
N ASN A 130 4.39 7.66 18.40
CA ASN A 130 5.68 8.27 18.70
C ASN A 130 5.67 9.79 18.45
N LEU A 131 5.04 10.24 17.37
CA LEU A 131 4.88 11.68 17.10
C LEU A 131 4.07 12.38 18.19
N VAL A 132 2.97 11.77 18.65
CA VAL A 132 2.17 12.33 19.75
C VAL A 132 2.99 12.42 21.03
N ASP A 133 3.73 11.38 21.38
CA ASP A 133 4.62 11.37 22.57
C ASP A 133 5.70 12.46 22.48
N ALA A 134 6.35 12.59 21.32
CA ALA A 134 7.38 13.59 21.08
C ALA A 134 6.82 15.03 21.18
N LEU A 135 5.61 15.27 20.66
CA LEU A 135 4.92 16.56 20.77
C LEU A 135 4.54 16.90 22.23
N ILE A 136 4.12 15.91 23.02
CA ILE A 136 3.86 16.07 24.46
C ILE A 136 5.15 16.46 25.19
N ASN A 137 6.25 15.81 24.83
CA ASN A 137 7.56 15.99 25.46
C ASN A 137 8.32 17.24 24.97
N ASN A 138 7.73 18.05 24.08
CA ASN A 138 8.37 19.24 23.50
C ASN A 138 9.64 18.93 22.69
N GLU A 139 9.71 17.77 22.05
CA GLU A 139 10.83 17.47 21.17
C GLU A 139 10.85 18.44 19.98
N PHE A 140 11.99 19.11 19.80
CA PHE A 140 12.16 20.13 18.77
C PHE A 140 11.89 19.58 17.37
N ASP A 141 12.34 18.36 17.07
CA ASP A 141 12.15 17.78 15.74
C ASP A 141 10.67 17.51 15.42
N ALA A 142 9.92 16.94 16.36
CA ALA A 142 8.49 16.68 16.20
C ALA A 142 7.68 17.95 15.90
N SER A 143 8.09 19.10 16.46
CA SER A 143 7.45 20.39 16.22
C SER A 143 7.55 20.89 14.77
N LYS A 144 8.49 20.35 13.98
CA LYS A 144 8.67 20.70 12.56
C LYS A 144 7.64 20.01 11.65
N LEU A 145 6.85 19.07 12.17
CA LEU A 145 5.81 18.30 11.45
C LEU A 145 6.30 17.79 10.08
N PHE A 146 5.97 18.49 9.00
CA PHE A 146 6.27 18.08 7.62
C PHE A 146 7.75 17.84 7.36
N TYR A 147 8.63 18.49 8.12
CA TYR A 147 10.08 18.31 8.04
C TYR A 147 10.65 17.43 9.15
N SER A 148 9.81 16.83 9.98
CA SER A 148 10.23 15.90 11.02
C SER A 148 10.40 14.50 10.47
N ASP A 149 11.36 13.76 11.03
CA ASP A 149 11.56 12.36 10.67
C ASP A 149 10.32 11.51 10.99
N TYR A 150 9.53 11.94 11.99
CA TYR A 150 8.27 11.32 12.38
C TYR A 150 7.26 11.24 11.21
N LEU A 151 6.96 12.37 10.55
CA LEU A 151 6.01 12.36 9.43
C LEU A 151 6.57 11.62 8.20
N ILE A 152 7.88 11.68 7.96
CA ILE A 152 8.51 10.94 6.85
C ILE A 152 8.18 9.45 6.96
N TYR A 153 8.38 8.84 8.13
CA TYR A 153 8.08 7.43 8.32
C TYR A 153 6.58 7.13 8.32
N ILE A 154 5.73 8.02 8.85
CA ILE A 154 4.27 7.87 8.78
C ILE A 154 3.81 7.77 7.33
N TYR A 155 4.24 8.70 6.47
CA TYR A 155 3.87 8.72 5.06
C TYR A 155 4.52 7.60 4.25
N TYR A 156 5.75 7.22 4.57
CA TYR A 156 6.42 6.08 3.94
C TYR A 156 5.56 4.82 4.03
N TYR A 157 5.09 4.47 5.23
CA TYR A 157 4.29 3.27 5.43
C TYR A 157 2.88 3.38 4.84
N LEU A 158 2.26 4.57 4.86
CA LEU A 158 0.98 4.78 4.17
C LEU A 158 1.12 4.57 2.66
N ASN A 159 2.15 5.17 2.05
CA ASN A 159 2.41 5.04 0.63
C ASN A 159 2.73 3.59 0.23
N LEU A 160 3.50 2.87 1.06
CA LEU A 160 3.76 1.46 0.85
C LEU A 160 2.46 0.65 0.80
N GLY A 161 1.55 0.87 1.75
CA GLY A 161 0.24 0.23 1.75
C GLY A 161 -0.62 0.62 0.54
N ASP A 162 -0.64 1.90 0.17
CA ASP A 162 -1.43 2.40 -0.98
C ASP A 162 -0.95 1.78 -2.31
N GLN A 163 0.37 1.63 -2.49
CA GLN A 163 0.94 0.94 -3.66
C GLN A 163 0.51 -0.53 -3.71
N MET A 164 0.50 -1.21 -2.57
CA MET A 164 0.05 -2.60 -2.49
C MET A 164 -1.46 -2.74 -2.75
N VAL A 165 -2.29 -1.82 -2.25
CA VAL A 165 -3.73 -1.77 -2.58
C VAL A 165 -3.91 -1.60 -4.09
N SER A 166 -3.16 -0.69 -4.71
CA SER A 166 -3.21 -0.48 -6.17
C SER A 166 -2.80 -1.74 -6.93
N TYR A 167 -1.74 -2.42 -6.48
CA TYR A 167 -1.29 -3.67 -7.06
C TYR A 167 -2.37 -4.75 -7.00
N ILE A 168 -2.96 -5.00 -5.82
CA ILE A 168 -4.01 -6.00 -5.65
C ILE A 168 -5.23 -5.67 -6.53
N ASN A 169 -5.71 -4.42 -6.50
CA ASN A 169 -6.85 -4.01 -7.34
C ASN A 169 -6.61 -4.22 -8.84
N THR A 170 -5.36 -4.03 -9.29
CA THR A 170 -5.01 -4.14 -10.71
C THR A 170 -4.87 -5.60 -11.15
N PHE A 171 -4.24 -6.45 -10.33
CA PHE A 171 -3.80 -7.77 -10.77
C PHE A 171 -4.63 -8.94 -10.23
N TYR A 172 -5.40 -8.78 -9.14
CA TYR A 172 -6.02 -9.92 -8.44
C TYR A 172 -7.45 -10.24 -8.93
N ASN A 173 -7.99 -9.46 -9.88
CA ASN A 173 -9.36 -9.57 -10.40
C ASN A 173 -10.38 -9.97 -9.32
N LEU A 174 -10.64 -9.03 -8.41
CA LEU A 174 -11.51 -9.25 -7.26
C LEU A 174 -13.02 -9.20 -7.59
N GLN A 175 -13.37 -9.07 -8.88
CA GLN A 175 -14.75 -9.12 -9.40
C GLN A 175 -15.19 -10.56 -9.67
#